data_AF-A0A9X1PQR0-F1
#
_entry.id   AF-A0A9X1PQR0-F1
#
_cell.length_a   1.000
_cell.length_b   1.000
_cell.length_c   1.000
_cell.angle_alpha   90.00
_cell.angle_beta   90.00
_cell.angle_gamma   90.00
#
_symmetry.space_group_name_H-M   'P 1'
#
loop_
_entity.id
_entity.type
_entity.pdbx_description
1 polymer ?
#
loop_
_entity_poly.entity_id
_entity_poly.type
_entity_poly.pdbx_seq_one_letter_code
_entity_poly.pdbx_strand_id
1 'polypeptide(L)'
;MKKIIQRTAGLLVHTLFTSFVIQDVFCQSITGKIQEVGGAPLTGVNVLLLSDGDSTLIKSAVSDPSGVYVLENVSPGHYMISASILGFKRAYLLPVVISKKGEVVQVADFIMESLTTQLNEVAVTAKRPFVEQQTDRTVINVANSIIAGGGTALEVLEKAPGVDGSRPISRKLRKIASI
;
A
#
# COMPACT_ATOMS: atom_id res chain seq x y z
N MET A 1 0.83 -73.73 -13.39
CA MET A 1 0.22 -72.50 -13.97
C MET A 1 -0.65 -71.72 -12.97
N LYS A 2 -1.54 -72.37 -12.19
CA LYS A 2 -2.41 -71.68 -11.20
C LYS A 2 -1.70 -70.89 -10.08
N LYS A 3 -0.49 -71.30 -9.65
CA LYS A 3 0.28 -70.60 -8.60
C LYS A 3 0.93 -69.28 -9.04
N ILE A 4 1.10 -69.03 -10.35
CA ILE A 4 1.70 -67.78 -10.87
C ILE A 4 0.65 -66.67 -10.89
N ILE A 5 -0.59 -67.00 -11.27
CA ILE A 5 -1.73 -66.07 -11.32
C ILE A 5 -2.09 -65.55 -9.92
N GLN A 6 -1.99 -66.40 -8.87
CA GLN A 6 -2.24 -65.97 -7.49
C GLN A 6 -1.14 -65.04 -6.94
N ARG A 7 0.11 -65.15 -7.42
CA ARG A 7 1.22 -64.27 -6.99
C ARG A 7 1.19 -62.92 -7.68
N THR A 8 0.73 -62.87 -8.94
CA THR A 8 0.55 -61.60 -9.68
C THR A 8 -0.70 -60.84 -9.23
N ALA A 9 -1.77 -61.54 -8.82
CA ALA A 9 -2.96 -60.91 -8.24
C ALA A 9 -2.67 -60.22 -6.89
N GLY A 10 -1.80 -60.79 -6.05
CA GLY A 10 -1.39 -60.17 -4.78
C GLY A 10 -0.53 -58.91 -4.96
N LEU A 11 0.29 -58.85 -6.01
CA LEU A 11 1.15 -57.69 -6.29
C LEU A 11 0.35 -56.49 -6.84
N LEU A 12 -0.68 -56.74 -7.65
CA LEU A 12 -1.55 -55.71 -8.25
C LEU A 12 -2.45 -55.01 -7.21
N VAL A 13 -2.88 -55.72 -6.16
CA VAL A 13 -3.71 -55.15 -5.07
C VAL A 13 -2.89 -54.24 -4.16
N HIS A 14 -1.58 -54.45 -4.02
CA HIS A 14 -0.72 -53.62 -3.18
C HIS A 14 -0.45 -52.24 -3.80
N THR A 15 -0.30 -52.18 -5.12
CA THR A 15 -0.16 -50.91 -5.87
C THR A 15 -1.42 -50.05 -5.85
N LEU A 16 -2.60 -50.64 -5.62
CA LEU A 16 -3.85 -49.89 -5.47
C LEU A 16 -4.02 -49.28 -4.06
N PHE A 17 -3.29 -49.78 -3.05
CA PHE A 17 -3.42 -49.35 -1.65
C PHE A 17 -2.41 -48.24 -1.26
N THR A 18 -1.29 -48.13 -1.97
CA THR A 18 -0.23 -47.16 -1.63
C THR A 18 -0.44 -45.75 -2.13
N SER A 19 -1.48 -45.49 -2.94
CA SER A 19 -1.79 -44.15 -3.43
C SER A 19 -2.86 -43.45 -2.58
N PHE A 20 -2.73 -43.48 -1.25
CA PHE A 20 -3.36 -42.49 -0.40
C PHE A 20 -2.39 -41.32 -0.26
N VAL A 21 -2.43 -40.42 -1.25
CA VAL A 21 -1.71 -39.14 -1.17
C VAL A 21 -2.40 -38.35 -0.05
N ILE A 22 -1.75 -38.30 1.11
CA ILE A 22 -2.12 -37.38 2.19
C ILE A 22 -1.86 -35.98 1.63
N GLN A 23 -2.91 -35.30 1.16
CA GLN A 23 -2.82 -33.89 0.84
C GLN A 23 -2.84 -33.14 2.17
N ASP A 24 -1.74 -32.46 2.51
CA ASP A 24 -1.69 -31.56 3.65
C ASP A 24 -2.75 -30.45 3.45
N VAL A 25 -3.88 -30.55 4.14
CA VAL A 25 -4.91 -29.52 4.16
C VAL A 25 -4.44 -28.41 5.11
N PHE A 26 -3.84 -27.38 4.53
CA PHE A 26 -3.45 -26.17 5.27
C PHE A 26 -4.71 -25.36 5.63
N CYS A 27 -5.25 -25.58 6.84
CA CYS A 27 -6.38 -24.81 7.38
C CYS A 27 -5.90 -23.51 8.06
N GLN A 28 -5.20 -22.64 7.32
CA GLN A 28 -5.00 -21.26 7.77
C GLN A 28 -6.12 -20.41 7.20
N SER A 29 -6.65 -19.46 7.98
CA SER A 29 -7.60 -18.50 7.40
C SER A 29 -7.45 -17.12 7.99
N ILE A 30 -7.73 -16.12 7.17
CA ILE A 30 -7.93 -14.74 7.62
C ILE A 30 -9.41 -14.44 7.54
N THR A 31 -9.96 -13.90 8.63
CA THR A 31 -11.36 -13.54 8.75
C THR A 31 -11.50 -12.10 9.20
N GLY A 32 -12.53 -11.42 8.71
CA GLY A 32 -12.86 -10.08 9.14
C GLY A 32 -14.25 -9.69 8.70
N LYS A 33 -14.71 -8.53 9.15
CA LYS A 33 -16.00 -7.96 8.77
C LYS A 33 -15.82 -6.65 8.02
N ILE A 34 -16.76 -6.35 7.14
CA ILE A 34 -16.81 -5.12 6.35
C ILE A 34 -18.15 -4.47 6.57
N GLN A 35 -18.11 -3.20 6.96
CA GLN A 35 -19.27 -2.38 7.24
C GLN A 35 -19.09 -0.98 6.66
N GLU A 36 -20.20 -0.31 6.40
CA GLU A 36 -20.22 1.11 6.08
C GLU A 36 -20.00 1.96 7.34
N VAL A 37 -19.64 3.24 7.18
CA VAL A 37 -19.57 4.23 8.28
C VAL A 37 -20.85 4.25 9.13
N GLY A 38 -22.02 3.95 8.55
CA GLY A 38 -23.30 3.83 9.25
C GLY A 38 -23.50 2.54 10.06
N GLY A 39 -22.51 1.62 10.07
CA GLY A 39 -22.57 0.33 10.77
C GLY A 39 -23.33 -0.77 10.01
N ALA A 40 -23.86 -0.48 8.82
CA ALA A 40 -24.50 -1.48 7.97
C ALA A 40 -23.46 -2.43 7.37
N PRO A 41 -23.68 -3.76 7.38
CA PRO A 41 -22.78 -4.71 6.76
C PRO A 41 -22.75 -4.52 5.23
N LEU A 42 -21.58 -4.65 4.62
CA LEU A 42 -21.42 -4.53 3.17
C LEU A 42 -21.20 -5.88 2.52
N THR A 43 -22.13 -6.26 1.65
CA THR A 43 -22.13 -7.51 0.88
C THR A 43 -21.50 -7.31 -0.49
N GLY A 44 -20.85 -8.35 -1.02
CA GLY A 44 -20.30 -8.32 -2.38
C GLY A 44 -19.02 -7.49 -2.49
N VAL A 45 -18.38 -7.16 -1.37
CA VAL A 45 -17.11 -6.42 -1.36
C VAL A 45 -16.00 -7.36 -1.80
N ASN A 46 -15.22 -6.93 -2.78
CA ASN A 46 -14.08 -7.69 -3.26
C ASN A 46 -12.88 -7.44 -2.33
N VAL A 47 -12.46 -8.51 -1.65
CA VAL A 47 -11.35 -8.50 -0.70
C VAL A 47 -10.16 -9.19 -1.36
N LEU A 48 -9.07 -8.45 -1.51
CA LEU A 48 -7.82 -8.93 -2.10
C LEU A 48 -6.77 -9.04 -1.00
N LEU A 49 -6.18 -10.23 -0.89
CA LEU A 49 -4.97 -10.47 -0.11
C LEU A 49 -3.77 -10.27 -1.03
N LEU A 50 -2.94 -9.30 -0.68
CA LEU A 50 -1.78 -8.86 -1.42
C LEU A 50 -0.53 -9.15 -0.60
N SER A 51 0.56 -9.52 -1.27
CA SER A 51 1.88 -9.61 -0.63
C SER A 51 2.36 -8.21 -0.24
N ASP A 52 2.94 -8.06 0.95
CA ASP A 52 3.35 -6.77 1.52
C ASP A 52 4.48 -6.09 0.70
N GLY A 53 5.33 -6.87 0.03
CA GLY A 53 6.50 -6.33 -0.69
C GLY A 53 6.23 -5.86 -2.12
N ASP A 54 5.48 -6.63 -2.89
CA ASP A 54 5.27 -6.41 -4.32
C ASP A 54 3.79 -6.16 -4.69
N SER A 55 2.89 -6.16 -3.69
CA SER A 55 1.44 -6.07 -3.89
C SER A 55 0.90 -7.13 -4.87
N THR A 56 1.59 -8.25 -5.03
CA THR A 56 1.10 -9.35 -5.88
C THR A 56 -0.15 -9.95 -5.26
N LEU A 57 -1.15 -10.22 -6.10
CA LEU A 57 -2.38 -10.89 -5.68
C LEU A 57 -2.08 -12.33 -5.24
N ILE A 58 -2.26 -12.60 -3.96
CA ILE A 58 -2.13 -13.93 -3.38
C ILE A 58 -3.48 -14.64 -3.41
N LYS A 59 -4.53 -13.95 -2.97
CA LYS A 59 -5.87 -14.53 -2.88
C LYS A 59 -6.96 -13.48 -2.92
N SER A 60 -8.17 -13.89 -3.24
CA SER A 60 -9.34 -13.02 -3.20
C SER A 60 -10.52 -13.72 -2.55
N ALA A 61 -11.33 -12.96 -1.83
CA ALA A 61 -12.60 -13.37 -1.28
C ALA A 61 -13.66 -12.30 -1.58
N VAL A 62 -14.92 -12.67 -1.41
CA VAL A 62 -16.05 -11.74 -1.49
C VAL A 62 -16.77 -11.76 -0.16
N SER A 63 -17.17 -10.58 0.33
CA SER A 63 -17.95 -10.50 1.57
C SER A 63 -19.37 -11.06 1.39
N ASP A 64 -19.84 -11.74 2.43
CA ASP A 64 -21.15 -12.36 2.50
C ASP A 64 -22.27 -11.35 2.86
N PRO A 65 -23.55 -11.78 2.93
CA PRO A 65 -24.66 -10.91 3.34
C PRO A 65 -24.52 -10.26 4.72
N SER A 66 -23.70 -10.83 5.61
CA SER A 66 -23.41 -10.30 6.94
C SER A 66 -22.17 -9.39 6.96
N GLY A 67 -21.54 -9.17 5.81
CA GLY A 67 -20.32 -8.40 5.64
C GLY A 67 -19.05 -9.16 6.02
N VAL A 68 -19.14 -10.44 6.33
CA VAL A 68 -18.00 -11.27 6.73
C VAL A 68 -17.30 -11.81 5.48
N TYR A 69 -15.97 -11.86 5.53
CA TYR A 69 -15.17 -12.51 4.50
C TYR A 69 -14.20 -13.51 5.13
N VAL A 70 -13.87 -14.54 4.37
CA VAL A 70 -12.92 -15.59 4.77
C VAL A 70 -11.93 -15.83 3.64
N LEU A 71 -10.65 -15.66 3.94
CA LEU A 71 -9.54 -16.03 3.06
C LEU A 71 -8.92 -17.31 3.60
N GLU A 72 -9.32 -18.46 3.05
CA GLU A 72 -8.83 -19.77 3.48
C GLU A 72 -7.48 -20.12 2.85
N ASN A 73 -6.76 -21.10 3.41
CA ASN A 73 -5.51 -21.65 2.94
C ASN A 73 -4.49 -20.56 2.52
N VAL A 74 -4.15 -19.71 3.48
CA VAL A 74 -3.15 -18.63 3.34
C VAL A 74 -1.87 -19.04 4.06
N SER A 75 -0.75 -19.06 3.36
CA SER A 75 0.53 -19.45 3.95
C SER A 75 0.98 -18.46 5.04
N PRO A 76 1.84 -18.88 5.99
CA PRO A 76 2.47 -17.96 6.92
C PRO A 76 3.30 -16.88 6.19
N GLY A 77 3.19 -15.63 6.61
CA GLY A 77 3.81 -14.49 5.93
C GLY A 77 3.23 -13.13 6.33
N HIS A 78 3.75 -12.09 5.66
CA HIS A 78 3.30 -10.71 5.79
C HIS A 78 2.45 -10.31 4.59
N TYR A 79 1.28 -9.74 4.86
CA TYR A 79 0.27 -9.44 3.86
C TYR A 79 -0.36 -8.07 4.09
N MET A 80 -0.93 -7.56 3.01
CA MET A 80 -1.83 -6.42 2.97
C MET A 80 -3.20 -6.90 2.50
N ILE A 81 -4.28 -6.41 3.12
CA ILE A 81 -5.64 -6.66 2.63
C ILE A 81 -6.19 -5.38 2.02
N SER A 82 -6.76 -5.49 0.82
CA SER A 82 -7.47 -4.42 0.13
C SER A 82 -8.94 -4.79 -0.04
N ALA A 83 -9.85 -3.94 0.42
CA ALA A 83 -11.28 -4.09 0.23
C ALA A 83 -11.79 -3.05 -0.79
N SER A 84 -12.48 -3.51 -1.83
CA SER A 84 -13.07 -2.61 -2.84
C SER A 84 -14.43 -3.07 -3.32
N ILE A 85 -15.33 -2.10 -3.48
CA ILE A 85 -16.67 -2.28 -4.06
C ILE A 85 -17.05 -1.00 -4.80
N LEU A 86 -17.92 -1.12 -5.79
CA LEU A 86 -18.41 0.03 -6.54
C LEU A 86 -19.15 1.03 -5.63
N GLY A 87 -18.85 2.32 -5.79
CA GLY A 87 -19.50 3.38 -5.01
C GLY A 87 -18.87 3.66 -3.65
N PHE A 88 -17.80 2.95 -3.27
CA PHE A 88 -17.08 3.17 -2.01
C PHE A 88 -15.59 3.40 -2.26
N LYS A 89 -14.94 4.10 -1.32
CA LYS A 89 -13.49 4.28 -1.33
C LYS A 89 -12.82 2.94 -0.98
N ARG A 90 -11.77 2.58 -1.73
CA ARG A 90 -10.96 1.40 -1.45
C ARG A 90 -10.28 1.55 -0.08
N ALA A 91 -10.42 0.55 0.77
CA ALA A 91 -9.81 0.50 2.08
C ALA A 91 -8.66 -0.51 2.10
N TYR A 92 -7.65 -0.24 2.92
CA TYR A 92 -6.46 -1.06 3.06
C TYR A 92 -6.20 -1.36 4.54
N LEU A 93 -5.73 -2.56 4.85
CA LEU A 93 -5.35 -2.99 6.18
C LEU A 93 -3.95 -3.60 6.13
N LEU A 94 -3.03 -2.96 6.86
CA LEU A 94 -1.63 -3.37 7.01
C LEU A 94 -1.15 -3.10 8.45
N PRO A 95 -0.27 -3.95 9.02
CA PRO A 95 0.17 -5.25 8.48
C PRO A 95 -0.78 -6.38 8.89
N VAL A 96 -0.93 -7.39 8.03
CA VAL A 96 -1.56 -8.67 8.39
C VAL A 96 -0.49 -9.75 8.41
N VAL A 97 -0.30 -10.40 9.56
CA VAL A 97 0.75 -11.41 9.75
C VAL A 97 0.12 -12.74 10.12
N ILE A 98 0.47 -13.78 9.37
CA ILE A 98 0.17 -15.18 9.75
C ILE A 98 1.48 -15.78 10.24
N SER A 99 1.53 -16.16 11.51
CA SER A 99 2.76 -16.62 12.18
C SER A 99 2.93 -18.13 12.08
N LYS A 100 1.83 -18.89 12.08
CA LYS A 100 1.87 -20.36 12.18
C LYS A 100 0.96 -21.05 11.17
N LYS A 101 1.33 -22.27 10.80
CA LYS A 101 0.45 -23.18 10.05
C LYS A 101 -0.74 -23.56 10.94
N GLY A 102 -1.94 -23.51 10.37
CA GLY A 102 -3.22 -23.78 11.05
C GLY A 102 -3.80 -22.59 11.82
N GLU A 103 -3.20 -21.40 11.71
CA GLU A 103 -3.67 -20.21 12.43
C GLU A 103 -4.89 -19.58 11.75
N VAL A 104 -5.90 -19.24 12.57
CA VAL A 104 -7.04 -18.43 12.17
C VAL A 104 -6.82 -17.02 12.70
N VAL A 105 -6.59 -16.07 11.80
CA VAL A 105 -6.35 -14.66 12.14
C VAL A 105 -7.65 -13.88 11.94
N GLN A 106 -8.16 -13.29 13.03
CA GLN A 106 -9.21 -12.28 12.95
C GLN A 106 -8.55 -10.91 12.83
N VAL A 107 -8.83 -10.19 11.74
CA VAL A 107 -8.36 -8.81 11.54
C VAL A 107 -9.43 -7.81 11.96
N ALA A 108 -9.01 -6.55 12.12
CA ALA A 108 -9.93 -5.47 12.42
C ALA A 108 -10.96 -5.28 11.29
N ASP A 109 -12.14 -4.80 11.67
CA ASP A 109 -13.23 -4.56 10.74
C ASP A 109 -12.88 -3.42 9.76
N PHE A 110 -13.21 -3.62 8.49
CA PHE A 110 -13.15 -2.56 7.49
C PHE A 110 -14.38 -1.66 7.63
N ILE A 111 -14.13 -0.37 7.81
CA ILE A 111 -15.16 0.67 7.71
C ILE A 111 -14.98 1.36 6.36
N MET A 112 -15.90 1.17 5.43
CA MET A 112 -15.84 1.76 4.09
C MET A 112 -16.68 3.04 4.02
N GLU A 113 -16.09 4.06 3.40
CA GLU A 113 -16.75 5.34 3.12
C GLU A 113 -17.37 5.34 1.72
N SER A 114 -18.61 5.81 1.59
CA SER A 114 -19.27 5.96 0.30
C SER A 114 -18.72 7.18 -0.46
N LEU A 115 -18.47 7.01 -1.76
CA LEU A 115 -17.96 8.07 -2.64
C LEU A 115 -18.97 9.21 -2.85
N THR A 116 -20.26 8.90 -2.72
CA THR A 116 -21.35 9.89 -2.83
C THR A 116 -21.36 10.89 -1.68
N THR A 117 -21.02 10.46 -0.46
CA THR A 117 -20.86 11.36 0.69
C THR A 117 -19.69 12.32 0.50
N GLN A 118 -18.61 11.88 -0.16
CA GLN A 118 -17.40 12.69 -0.36
C GLN A 118 -17.56 13.83 -1.37
N LEU A 119 -18.52 13.79 -2.31
CA LEU A 119 -18.75 14.95 -3.19
C LEU A 119 -19.18 16.22 -2.41
N ASN A 120 -19.71 16.07 -1.20
CA ASN A 120 -19.99 17.19 -0.29
C ASN A 120 -18.75 17.63 0.52
N GLU A 121 -17.71 16.79 0.65
CA GLU A 121 -16.52 17.00 1.47
C GLU A 121 -15.25 17.33 0.64
N VAL A 122 -15.27 17.06 -0.67
CA VAL A 122 -14.17 17.29 -1.63
C VAL A 122 -13.83 18.78 -1.83
N ALA A 123 -14.52 19.70 -1.17
CA ALA A 123 -14.04 21.07 -1.03
C ALA A 123 -12.79 21.20 -0.12
N VAL A 124 -12.44 20.24 0.76
CA VAL A 124 -11.40 20.50 1.79
C VAL A 124 -10.28 19.45 1.94
N THR A 125 -10.42 18.19 1.51
CA THR A 125 -9.41 17.17 1.89
C THR A 125 -8.83 16.37 0.72
N ALA A 126 -8.10 17.05 -0.16
CA ALA A 126 -7.17 16.40 -1.11
C ALA A 126 -5.87 15.96 -0.39
N LYS A 127 -5.95 15.04 0.58
CA LYS A 127 -4.76 14.46 1.22
C LYS A 127 -4.45 13.11 0.59
N ARG A 128 -3.60 13.12 -0.45
CA ARG A 128 -2.99 11.92 -1.04
C ARG A 128 -2.23 11.15 0.06
N PRO A 129 -2.44 9.85 0.27
CA PRO A 129 -1.53 9.07 1.10
C PRO A 129 -0.20 8.95 0.35
N PHE A 130 0.84 9.51 0.97
CA PHE A 130 2.21 9.49 0.52
C PHE A 130 2.75 8.05 0.69
N VAL A 131 2.95 7.33 -0.42
CA VAL A 131 3.69 6.06 -0.40
C VAL A 131 5.16 6.43 -0.53
N GLU A 132 5.84 6.46 0.61
CA GLU A 132 7.27 6.76 0.72
C GLU A 132 8.06 5.46 0.54
N GLN A 133 8.47 5.17 -0.69
CA GLN A 133 9.40 4.08 -0.98
C GLN A 133 10.83 4.61 -0.78
N GLN A 134 11.45 4.21 0.33
CA GLN A 134 12.86 4.49 0.58
C GLN A 134 13.72 3.68 -0.38
N THR A 135 14.39 4.34 -1.32
CA THR A 135 15.55 3.80 -2.02
C THR A 135 16.54 4.93 -2.30
N ASP A 136 17.55 5.01 -1.44
CA ASP A 136 18.88 5.61 -1.63
C ASP A 136 18.99 7.04 -2.16
N ARG A 137 18.47 8.01 -1.40
CA ARG A 137 19.06 9.37 -1.43
C ARG A 137 19.14 9.98 -0.04
N THR A 138 20.36 10.25 0.41
CA THR A 138 20.62 11.19 1.49
C THR A 138 20.28 12.60 0.99
N VAL A 139 19.07 13.08 1.31
CA VAL A 139 18.73 14.49 1.14
C VAL A 139 19.17 15.21 2.41
N ILE A 140 20.38 15.77 2.39
CA ILE A 140 20.83 16.68 3.45
C ILE A 140 19.99 17.95 3.34
N ASN A 141 18.98 18.05 4.18
CA ASN A 141 18.15 19.23 4.31
C ASN A 141 18.93 20.25 5.17
N VAL A 142 19.70 21.12 4.52
CA VAL A 142 20.43 22.23 5.19
C VAL A 142 19.47 23.39 5.48
N ALA A 143 18.37 23.09 6.16
CA ALA A 143 17.40 24.06 6.61
C ALA A 143 16.92 23.73 8.03
N ASN A 144 17.86 23.39 8.94
CA ASN A 144 17.79 23.74 10.37
C ASN A 144 18.94 23.19 11.22
N SER A 145 20.20 23.23 10.75
CA SER A 145 21.33 22.98 11.63
C SER A 145 22.47 23.96 11.40
N ILE A 146 22.27 25.18 11.89
CA ILE A 146 23.36 25.98 12.46
C ILE A 146 22.81 26.55 13.78
N ILE A 147 22.82 25.74 14.82
CA ILE A 147 23.07 26.27 16.16
C ILE A 147 24.38 25.66 16.62
N ALA A 148 25.47 26.36 16.32
CA ALA A 148 26.64 26.51 17.19
C ALA A 148 27.74 27.23 16.41
N GLY A 149 27.78 28.56 16.52
CA GLY A 149 28.88 29.33 15.93
C GLY A 149 28.73 30.83 16.02
N GLY A 150 28.32 31.36 17.18
CA GLY A 150 28.65 32.71 17.66
C GLY A 150 28.42 33.91 16.73
N GLY A 151 27.59 34.85 17.21
CA GLY A 151 27.71 36.26 16.81
C GLY A 151 26.53 36.77 16.00
N THR A 152 25.69 37.55 16.67
CA THR A 152 24.95 38.65 16.07
C THR A 152 25.90 39.52 15.23
N ALA A 153 25.85 39.38 13.92
CA ALA A 153 26.52 40.27 12.98
C ALA A 153 25.47 40.87 12.03
N LEU A 154 24.54 41.62 12.62
CA LEU A 154 23.80 42.68 11.94
C LEU A 154 24.78 43.84 11.66
N GLU A 155 25.82 43.57 10.87
CA GLU A 155 26.84 44.53 10.45
C GLU A 155 27.27 44.21 9.00
N VAL A 156 26.29 43.86 8.16
CA VAL A 156 26.50 43.52 6.74
C VAL A 156 25.98 44.64 5.83
N LEU A 157 25.99 45.90 6.26
CA LEU A 157 25.50 47.01 5.41
C LEU A 157 26.42 48.22 5.27
N GLU A 158 27.73 48.10 5.50
CA GLU A 158 28.65 49.23 5.25
C GLU A 158 30.08 48.78 4.95
N LYS A 159 30.32 48.11 3.80
CA LYS A 159 31.68 47.96 3.24
C LYS A 159 31.74 47.48 1.78
N ALA A 160 30.92 48.06 0.90
CA ALA A 160 31.22 48.00 -0.54
C ALA A 160 32.13 49.19 -0.90
N PRO A 161 33.42 48.96 -1.20
CA PRO A 161 34.35 50.02 -1.56
C PRO A 161 34.09 50.50 -2.99
N GLY A 162 33.94 51.83 -3.14
CA GLY A 162 34.36 52.58 -4.32
C GLY A 162 33.74 52.20 -5.67
N VAL A 163 32.60 52.81 -5.99
CA VAL A 163 32.33 53.24 -7.37
C VAL A 163 32.15 54.74 -7.34
N ASP A 164 33.29 55.42 -7.44
CA ASP A 164 33.37 56.79 -7.91
C ASP A 164 33.07 56.75 -9.42
N GLY A 165 32.14 57.58 -9.86
CA GLY A 165 31.61 57.51 -11.23
C GLY A 165 30.49 58.48 -11.51
N SER A 166 30.60 59.66 -10.90
CA SER A 166 29.73 60.82 -11.08
C SER A 166 29.76 61.35 -12.53
N ARG A 167 28.93 60.82 -13.44
CA ARG A 167 28.55 61.54 -14.69
C ARG A 167 27.11 61.23 -15.15
N PRO A 168 26.19 62.22 -15.16
CA PRO A 168 24.86 62.03 -15.72
C PRO A 168 24.90 62.18 -17.25
N ILE A 169 24.45 61.16 -17.98
CA ILE A 169 24.24 61.25 -19.43
C ILE A 169 22.89 61.93 -19.67
N SER A 170 22.92 63.25 -19.73
CA SER A 170 21.80 64.06 -20.24
C SER A 170 21.82 64.10 -21.78
N ARG A 171 20.63 63.93 -22.38
CA ARG A 171 20.22 64.39 -23.72
C ARG A 171 20.96 63.81 -24.94
N LYS A 172 20.23 63.01 -25.73
CA LYS A 172 19.84 63.43 -27.10
C LYS A 172 18.68 62.61 -27.68
N LEU A 173 17.47 63.14 -27.52
CA LEU A 173 16.40 62.95 -28.50
C LEU A 173 16.75 63.80 -29.74
N ARG A 174 17.00 63.15 -30.87
CA ARG A 174 16.75 63.60 -32.26
C ARG A 174 17.54 62.69 -33.21
N LYS A 175 16.86 61.87 -34.00
CA LYS A 175 16.46 62.23 -35.37
C LYS A 175 15.76 61.03 -36.02
N ILE A 176 14.49 61.25 -36.31
CA ILE A 176 13.72 60.53 -37.32
C ILE A 176 14.41 60.78 -38.67
N ALA A 177 14.74 59.72 -39.41
CA ALA A 177 14.73 59.63 -40.87
C ALA A 177 15.64 58.46 -41.31
N SER A 178 15.02 57.34 -41.63
CA SER A 178 15.47 56.51 -42.75
C SER A 178 14.34 56.58 -43.77
N ILE A 179 14.67 57.09 -44.96
CA ILE A 179 13.86 57.18 -46.17
C ILE A 179 12.88 58.36 -46.20
#